data_AF-A0A7K3GX02-F1
#
_entry.id   AF-A0A7K3GX02-F1
#
_cell.length_a   1.000
_cell.length_b   1.000
_cell.length_c   1.000
_cell.angle_alpha   90.00
_cell.angle_beta   90.00
_cell.angle_gamma   90.00
#
_symmetry.space_group_name_H-M   'P 1'
#
loop_
_entity.id
_entity.type
_entity.pdbx_description
1 polymer ?
#
loop_
_entity_poly.entity_id
_entity_poly.type
_entity_poly.pdbx_seq_one_letter_code
_entity_poly.pdbx_strand_id
1 'polypeptide(L)'
;MTTTPPVLLRTAGELHARVRRGRRAVVMTMGALHEGHATLIRTARDLAGPDGEVVATVFVNPLQFGAGEDLDRYPRTLDADLEIAARAGADAVFAPSVDEVYPGGEPQVRVAAGPMGERLEGASRPGHFDGMLTVVAKLLHLTRPDLALYGQKDAQQLALIRRMVRDLNFGVEIIGVPTVREEDGLALSSRNRYLSAPERRTALALSQALFAGLDRHAAQEALCARAREVPATQARAEAL
;
A
#
# COMPACT_ATOMS: atom_id res chain seq x y z
N MET A 1 7.89 28.28 -2.12
CA MET A 1 6.96 28.21 -0.96
C MET A 1 7.65 27.38 0.10
N THR A 2 7.86 27.94 1.30
CA THR A 2 8.42 27.21 2.44
C THR A 2 7.37 26.21 2.92
N THR A 3 7.62 24.92 2.72
CA THR A 3 6.76 23.84 3.23
C THR A 3 6.89 23.80 4.75
N THR A 4 5.79 24.00 5.48
CA THR A 4 5.74 23.79 6.92
C THR A 4 6.09 22.33 7.23
N PRO A 5 7.02 22.04 8.15
CA PRO A 5 7.35 20.67 8.50
C PRO A 5 6.14 19.95 9.14
N PRO A 6 5.95 18.65 8.89
CA PRO A 6 4.88 17.89 9.52
C PRO A 6 5.13 17.79 11.02
N VAL A 7 4.04 17.80 11.79
CA VAL A 7 4.13 17.55 13.23
C VAL A 7 4.42 16.07 13.45
N LEU A 8 5.51 15.76 14.15
CA LEU A 8 5.84 14.41 14.56
C LEU A 8 5.01 14.02 15.79
N LEU A 9 4.29 12.90 15.69
CA LEU A 9 3.43 12.35 16.73
C LEU A 9 3.92 10.95 17.10
N ARG A 10 4.05 10.66 18.39
CA ARG A 10 4.55 9.39 18.93
C ARG A 10 3.45 8.56 19.57
N THR A 11 2.35 9.17 19.99
CA THR A 11 1.22 8.50 20.65
C THR A 11 -0.10 8.78 19.94
N ALA A 12 -1.05 7.87 20.10
CA ALA A 12 -2.42 8.08 19.63
C ALA A 12 -3.08 9.25 20.37
N GLY A 13 -2.72 9.49 21.63
CA GLY A 13 -3.17 10.66 22.40
C GLY A 13 -2.80 11.97 21.72
N GLU A 14 -1.55 12.13 21.29
CA GLU A 14 -1.10 13.30 20.53
C GLU A 14 -1.85 13.46 19.20
N LEU A 15 -2.11 12.36 18.48
CA LEU A 15 -2.88 12.38 17.24
C LEU A 15 -4.36 12.72 17.46
N HIS A 16 -4.96 12.24 18.55
CA HIS A 16 -6.37 12.50 18.89
C HIS A 16 -6.58 13.92 19.42
N ALA A 17 -5.57 14.52 20.03
CA ALA A 17 -5.61 15.91 20.51
C ALA A 17 -5.62 16.94 19.37
N ARG A 18 -5.28 16.54 18.14
CA ARG A 18 -5.27 17.44 16.98
C ARG A 18 -6.69 17.81 16.55
N VAL A 19 -6.89 19.10 16.31
CA VAL A 19 -8.17 19.63 15.84
C VAL A 19 -8.42 19.18 14.40
N ARG A 20 -9.47 18.39 14.19
CA ARG A 20 -9.90 17.94 12.86
C ARG A 20 -10.80 19.00 12.22
N ARG A 21 -10.33 19.65 11.15
CA ARG A 21 -11.09 20.70 10.42
C ARG A 21 -11.82 20.19 9.19
N GLY A 22 -11.32 19.11 8.59
CA GLY A 22 -11.89 18.51 7.38
C GLY A 22 -11.71 17.00 7.36
N ARG A 23 -11.59 16.44 6.14
CA ARG A 23 -11.31 15.01 5.93
C ARG A 23 -9.90 14.68 6.39
N ARG A 24 -9.72 13.54 7.05
CA ARG A 24 -8.41 12.98 7.37
C ARG A 24 -8.09 11.87 6.37
N ALA A 25 -7.02 12.06 5.61
CA ALA A 25 -6.43 11.02 4.78
C ALA A 25 -5.20 10.43 5.47
N VAL A 26 -5.07 9.11 5.48
CA VAL A 26 -3.90 8.42 6.02
C VAL A 26 -3.13 7.67 4.93
N VAL A 27 -1.80 7.79 4.96
CA VAL A 27 -0.88 6.98 4.16
C VAL A 27 -0.11 6.09 5.13
N MET A 28 -0.41 4.79 5.13
CA MET A 28 0.24 3.87 6.04
C MET A 28 1.54 3.32 5.46
N THR A 29 2.66 3.55 6.16
CA THR A 29 3.98 3.10 5.72
C THR A 29 4.78 2.47 6.86
N MET A 30 5.85 1.75 6.49
CA MET A 30 6.86 1.26 7.42
C MET A 30 8.07 2.20 7.55
N GLY A 31 8.03 3.40 6.96
CA GLY A 31 9.19 4.29 6.83
C GLY A 31 10.05 3.98 5.60
N ALA A 32 11.26 4.53 5.58
CA ALA A 32 12.17 4.46 4.43
C ALA A 32 11.49 4.98 3.15
N LEU A 33 10.95 6.20 3.27
CA LEU A 33 10.10 6.78 2.25
C LEU A 33 10.87 7.02 0.94
N HIS A 34 10.12 6.94 -0.16
CA HIS A 34 10.63 7.10 -1.52
C HIS A 34 9.52 7.71 -2.38
N GLU A 35 9.77 7.93 -3.67
CA GLU A 35 8.84 8.67 -4.53
C GLU A 35 7.46 7.99 -4.67
N GLY A 36 7.39 6.66 -4.59
CA GLY A 36 6.11 5.95 -4.45
C GLY A 36 5.30 6.36 -3.21
N HIS A 37 5.95 6.56 -2.06
CA HIS A 37 5.30 7.06 -0.84
C HIS A 37 4.95 8.54 -0.96
N ALA A 38 5.83 9.36 -1.54
CA ALA A 38 5.56 10.77 -1.78
C ALA A 38 4.33 10.95 -2.69
N THR A 39 4.17 10.08 -3.69
CA THR A 39 2.99 10.05 -4.56
C THR A 39 1.72 9.73 -3.78
N LEU A 40 1.74 8.75 -2.88
CA LEU A 40 0.61 8.47 -1.98
C LEU A 40 0.24 9.70 -1.15
N ILE A 41 1.21 10.40 -0.58
CA ILE A 41 0.97 11.59 0.26
C ILE A 41 0.40 12.75 -0.57
N ARG A 42 0.90 12.98 -1.79
CA ARG A 42 0.33 14.01 -2.68
C ARG A 42 -1.10 13.68 -3.09
N THR A 43 -1.38 12.43 -3.48
CA THR A 43 -2.75 11.99 -3.76
C THR A 43 -3.66 12.13 -2.53
N ALA A 44 -3.13 11.86 -1.33
CA ALA A 44 -3.87 12.06 -0.08
C ALA A 44 -4.21 13.53 0.14
N ARG A 45 -3.25 14.44 -0.12
CA ARG A 45 -3.46 15.90 -0.06
C ARG A 45 -4.55 16.34 -1.03
N ASP A 46 -4.47 15.91 -2.28
CA ASP A 46 -5.45 16.30 -3.31
C ASP A 46 -6.88 15.88 -2.93
N LEU A 47 -7.03 14.67 -2.36
CA LEU A 47 -8.33 14.15 -1.93
C LEU A 47 -8.84 14.73 -0.59
N ALA A 48 -7.92 15.06 0.32
CA ALA A 48 -8.26 15.69 1.60
C ALA A 48 -8.70 17.15 1.41
N GLY A 49 -8.15 17.82 0.39
CA GLY A 49 -8.42 19.23 0.09
C GLY A 49 -7.67 20.20 1.02
N PRO A 50 -7.92 21.51 0.87
CA PRO A 50 -7.20 22.56 1.61
C PRO A 50 -7.50 22.56 3.11
N ASP A 51 -8.71 22.16 3.53
CA ASP A 51 -9.12 22.10 4.93
C ASP A 51 -8.89 20.70 5.56
N GLY A 52 -8.47 19.73 4.74
CA GLY A 52 -8.23 18.37 5.15
C GLY A 52 -6.86 18.16 5.80
N GLU A 53 -6.74 17.04 6.51
CA GLU A 53 -5.51 16.63 7.19
C GLU A 53 -4.91 15.39 6.51
N VAL A 54 -3.61 15.41 6.26
CA VAL A 54 -2.85 14.27 5.74
C VAL A 54 -1.90 13.76 6.82
N VAL A 55 -2.11 12.51 7.22
CA VAL A 55 -1.28 11.81 8.20
C VAL A 55 -0.50 10.69 7.50
N ALA A 56 0.82 10.70 7.56
CA ALA A 56 1.62 9.53 7.17
C ALA A 56 1.98 8.72 8.43
N THR A 57 1.87 7.40 8.39
CA THR A 57 2.39 6.56 9.48
C THR A 57 3.79 6.06 9.14
N VAL A 58 4.67 5.99 10.14
CA VAL A 58 5.99 5.34 10.03
C VAL A 58 6.08 4.30 11.14
N PHE A 59 5.76 3.04 10.82
CA PHE A 59 5.77 1.96 11.79
C PHE A 59 6.21 0.64 11.15
N VAL A 60 7.38 0.15 11.54
CA VAL A 60 7.86 -1.18 11.15
C VAL A 60 7.16 -2.21 12.03
N ASN A 61 6.07 -2.79 11.52
CA ASN A 61 5.27 -3.78 12.23
C ASN A 61 6.03 -5.11 12.40
N PRO A 62 6.35 -5.58 13.61
CA PRO A 62 7.00 -6.88 13.80
C PRO A 62 6.14 -8.08 13.36
N LEU A 63 4.81 -7.99 13.47
CA LEU A 63 3.91 -9.14 13.26
C LEU A 63 3.82 -9.61 11.79
N GLN A 64 4.20 -8.75 10.85
CA GLN A 64 4.18 -9.09 9.42
C GLN A 64 5.54 -9.60 8.91
N PHE A 65 6.50 -9.85 9.81
CA PHE A 65 7.79 -10.47 9.50
C PHE A 65 7.84 -11.89 10.06
N GLY A 66 8.19 -12.85 9.20
CA GLY A 66 8.46 -14.23 9.60
C GLY A 66 9.82 -14.42 10.29
N ALA A 67 10.04 -15.58 10.90
CA ALA A 67 11.34 -15.94 11.45
C ALA A 67 12.42 -15.97 10.34
N GLY A 68 13.50 -15.20 10.52
CA GLY A 68 14.56 -15.05 9.52
C GLY A 68 14.27 -14.03 8.40
N GLU A 69 13.11 -13.35 8.42
CA GLU A 69 12.87 -12.20 7.54
C GLU A 69 13.64 -10.95 8.01
N ASP A 70 13.62 -9.90 7.19
CA ASP A 70 14.53 -8.76 7.29
C ASP A 70 14.17 -7.70 8.35
N LEU A 71 13.49 -8.07 9.45
CA LEU A 71 13.03 -7.12 10.48
C LEU A 71 14.18 -6.27 11.05
N ASP A 72 15.27 -6.93 11.46
CA ASP A 72 16.44 -6.26 12.06
C ASP A 72 17.23 -5.42 11.04
N ARG A 73 17.11 -5.76 9.75
CA ARG A 73 17.79 -5.06 8.65
C ARG A 73 16.92 -3.99 8.01
N TYR A 74 15.65 -3.87 8.40
CA TYR A 74 14.73 -2.94 7.77
C TYR A 74 15.21 -1.49 8.00
N PRO A 75 15.32 -0.66 6.96
CA PRO A 75 15.86 0.68 7.12
C PRO A 75 14.97 1.54 8.03
N ARG A 76 15.60 2.26 8.97
CA ARG A 76 14.93 3.21 9.87
C ARG A 76 15.54 4.58 9.66
N THR A 77 14.85 5.44 8.91
CA THR A 77 15.36 6.73 8.42
C THR A 77 14.39 7.88 8.71
N LEU A 78 13.90 7.97 9.96
CA LEU A 78 12.80 8.86 10.33
C LEU A 78 13.04 10.33 9.93
N ASP A 79 14.25 10.86 10.10
CA ASP A 79 14.56 12.25 9.73
C ASP A 79 14.39 12.48 8.22
N ALA A 80 14.89 11.57 7.38
CA ALA A 80 14.70 11.63 5.93
C ALA A 80 13.23 11.40 5.54
N ASP A 81 12.51 10.54 6.27
CA ASP A 81 11.10 10.29 6.07
C ASP A 81 10.27 11.57 6.34
N LEU A 82 10.60 12.34 7.39
CA LEU A 82 9.98 13.62 7.70
C LEU A 82 10.17 14.64 6.56
N GLU A 83 11.37 14.73 5.98
CA GLU A 83 11.65 15.63 4.86
C GLU A 83 10.84 15.27 3.60
N ILE A 84 10.70 13.98 3.29
CA ILE A 84 9.90 13.52 2.16
C ILE A 84 8.42 13.80 2.42
N ALA A 85 7.93 13.47 3.62
CA ALA A 85 6.55 13.72 4.02
C ALA A 85 6.18 15.22 3.96
N ALA A 86 7.09 16.09 4.44
CA ALA A 86 6.93 17.55 4.39
C ALA A 86 6.76 18.05 2.96
N ARG A 87 7.68 17.66 2.07
CA ARG A 87 7.67 18.07 0.66
C ARG A 87 6.46 17.54 -0.10
N ALA A 88 5.95 16.37 0.30
CA ALA A 88 4.77 15.77 -0.31
C ALA A 88 3.44 16.30 0.24
N GLY A 89 3.45 17.10 1.31
CA GLY A 89 2.27 17.80 1.83
C GLY A 89 1.56 17.12 3.01
N ALA A 90 2.26 16.27 3.76
CA ALA A 90 1.76 15.73 5.03
C ALA A 90 1.71 16.81 6.12
N ASP A 91 0.64 16.84 6.91
CA ASP A 91 0.52 17.72 8.08
C ASP A 91 1.13 17.09 9.34
N ALA A 92 1.10 15.77 9.41
CA ALA A 92 1.62 15.02 10.53
C ALA A 92 2.25 13.69 10.09
N VAL A 93 3.28 13.29 10.84
CA VAL A 93 3.85 11.95 10.78
C VAL A 93 3.59 11.26 12.11
N PHE A 94 2.78 10.20 12.09
CA PHE A 94 2.55 9.35 13.24
C PHE A 94 3.56 8.19 13.24
N ALA A 95 4.56 8.30 14.12
CA ALA A 95 5.65 7.34 14.25
C ALA A 95 5.66 6.71 15.66
N PRO A 96 4.67 5.85 15.97
CA PRO A 96 4.52 5.24 17.28
C PRO A 96 5.62 4.21 17.57
N SER A 97 5.85 3.96 18.87
CA SER A 97 6.66 2.83 19.31
C SER A 97 5.89 1.50 19.13
N VAL A 98 6.61 0.38 19.23
CA VAL A 98 5.98 -0.95 19.28
C VAL A 98 5.05 -1.07 20.47
N ASP A 99 5.40 -0.51 21.62
CA ASP A 99 4.57 -0.55 22.84
C ASP A 99 3.28 0.27 22.72
N GLU A 100 3.32 1.40 22.00
CA GLU A 100 2.12 2.20 21.72
C GLU A 100 1.14 1.43 20.81
N VAL A 101 1.65 0.72 19.81
CA VAL A 101 0.80 -0.09 18.92
C VAL A 101 0.37 -1.38 19.63
N TYR A 102 1.28 -2.05 20.32
CA TYR A 102 1.10 -3.37 20.93
C TYR A 102 1.38 -3.32 22.44
N PRO A 103 0.49 -2.70 23.22
CA PRO A 103 0.68 -2.60 24.66
C PRO A 103 0.69 -3.99 25.28
N GLY A 104 1.72 -4.28 26.07
CA GLY A 104 1.92 -5.60 26.67
C GLY A 104 2.49 -6.67 25.72
N GLY A 105 2.96 -6.26 24.53
CA GLY A 105 3.63 -7.15 23.58
C GLY A 105 2.68 -7.78 22.56
N GLU A 106 2.98 -9.01 22.16
CA GLU A 106 2.30 -9.69 21.06
C GLU A 106 0.78 -9.80 21.29
N PRO A 107 -0.08 -9.33 20.36
CA PRO A 107 -1.52 -9.32 20.58
C PRO A 107 -2.09 -10.75 20.56
N GLN A 108 -2.90 -11.05 21.57
CA GLN A 108 -3.62 -12.33 21.70
C GLN A 108 -4.81 -12.46 20.75
N VAL A 109 -5.35 -11.32 20.27
CA VAL A 109 -6.45 -11.26 19.30
C VAL A 109 -5.95 -10.61 18.01
N ARG A 110 -6.25 -11.24 16.88
CA ARG A 110 -5.77 -10.85 15.55
C ARG A 110 -6.87 -10.89 14.51
N VAL A 111 -6.61 -10.22 13.39
CA VAL A 111 -7.44 -10.33 12.18
C VAL A 111 -6.81 -11.38 11.28
N ALA A 112 -7.57 -12.43 10.95
CA ALA A 112 -7.15 -13.45 9.99
C ALA A 112 -7.51 -13.04 8.56
N ALA A 113 -6.58 -13.23 7.63
CA ALA A 113 -6.77 -13.01 6.20
C ALA A 113 -7.62 -14.11 5.53
N GLY A 114 -7.77 -15.25 6.21
CA GLY A 114 -8.53 -16.40 5.74
C GLY A 114 -8.01 -16.94 4.39
N PRO A 115 -8.87 -17.57 3.57
CA PRO A 115 -8.45 -18.20 2.32
C PRO A 115 -7.81 -17.24 1.30
N MET A 116 -8.07 -15.93 1.38
CA MET A 116 -7.42 -14.94 0.53
C MET A 116 -5.93 -14.76 0.88
N GLY A 117 -5.57 -14.96 2.14
CA GLY A 117 -4.20 -14.89 2.65
C GLY A 117 -3.39 -16.17 2.45
N GLU A 118 -4.00 -17.25 1.97
CA GLU A 118 -3.33 -18.55 1.75
C GLU A 118 -2.87 -18.75 0.29
N ARG A 119 -3.15 -17.78 -0.59
CA ARG A 119 -2.87 -17.82 -2.03
C ARG A 119 -1.77 -16.82 -2.39
N LEU A 120 -1.19 -16.95 -3.59
CA LEU A 120 -0.21 -16.01 -4.16
C LEU A 120 0.97 -15.74 -3.18
N GLU A 121 1.23 -14.48 -2.77
CA GLU A 121 2.31 -14.17 -1.83
C GLU A 121 2.10 -14.85 -0.47
N GLY A 122 0.86 -15.00 -0.06
CA GLY A 122 0.50 -15.61 1.22
C GLY A 122 0.88 -17.09 1.30
N ALA A 123 0.90 -17.80 0.18
CA ALA A 123 1.42 -19.16 0.09
C ALA A 123 2.95 -19.20 0.31
N SER A 124 3.66 -18.15 -0.09
CA SER A 124 5.11 -18.02 0.09
C SER A 124 5.50 -17.44 1.45
N ARG A 125 4.59 -16.72 2.12
CA ARG A 125 4.83 -16.04 3.40
C ARG A 125 3.68 -16.34 4.38
N PRO A 126 3.61 -17.57 4.93
CA PRO A 126 2.55 -17.96 5.86
C PRO A 126 2.46 -17.00 7.06
N GLY A 127 1.25 -16.57 7.41
CA GLY A 127 0.99 -15.65 8.52
C GLY A 127 1.27 -14.17 8.24
N HIS A 128 1.95 -13.83 7.13
CA HIS A 128 2.28 -12.44 6.77
C HIS A 128 1.04 -11.54 6.74
N PHE A 129 -0.03 -12.00 6.08
CA PHE A 129 -1.24 -11.20 5.90
C PHE A 129 -2.09 -11.08 7.16
N ASP A 130 -2.03 -12.03 8.09
CA ASP A 130 -2.69 -11.90 9.39
C ASP A 130 -2.01 -10.80 10.23
N GLY A 131 -0.68 -10.79 10.24
CA GLY A 131 0.11 -9.73 10.86
C GLY A 131 -0.14 -8.37 10.22
N MET A 132 -0.22 -8.32 8.89
CA MET A 132 -0.52 -7.11 8.12
C MET A 132 -1.93 -6.59 8.41
N LEU A 133 -2.97 -7.43 8.32
CA LEU A 133 -4.35 -6.99 8.59
C LEU A 133 -4.53 -6.57 10.05
N THR A 134 -3.88 -7.25 10.99
CA THR A 134 -3.92 -6.87 12.41
C THR A 134 -3.35 -5.47 12.63
N VAL A 135 -2.19 -5.13 12.04
CA VAL A 135 -1.64 -3.78 12.19
C VAL A 135 -2.46 -2.73 11.45
N VAL A 136 -2.95 -3.03 10.24
CA VAL A 136 -3.78 -2.09 9.47
C VAL A 136 -5.07 -1.79 10.22
N ALA A 137 -5.75 -2.81 10.75
CA ALA A 137 -6.93 -2.63 11.58
C ALA A 137 -6.63 -1.71 12.77
N LYS A 138 -5.55 -1.95 13.51
CA LYS A 138 -5.17 -1.10 14.65
C LYS A 138 -4.85 0.33 14.23
N LEU A 139 -4.04 0.54 13.20
CA LEU A 139 -3.71 1.87 12.72
C LEU A 139 -4.93 2.62 12.18
N LEU A 140 -5.91 1.95 11.57
CA LEU A 140 -7.18 2.58 11.15
C LEU A 140 -7.97 3.06 12.37
N HIS A 141 -8.01 2.30 13.46
CA HIS A 141 -8.64 2.72 14.72
C HIS A 141 -7.89 3.85 15.42
N LEU A 142 -6.55 3.82 15.40
CA LEU A 142 -5.72 4.86 16.03
C LEU A 142 -5.77 6.16 15.23
N THR A 143 -5.76 6.09 13.89
CA THR A 143 -5.73 7.29 13.04
C THR A 143 -7.11 7.86 12.75
N ARG A 144 -8.18 7.04 12.81
CA ARG A 144 -9.57 7.41 12.52
C ARG A 144 -9.72 8.22 11.22
N PRO A 145 -9.21 7.70 10.09
CA PRO A 145 -9.22 8.44 8.83
C PRO A 145 -10.60 8.34 8.15
N ASP A 146 -10.90 9.31 7.29
CA ASP A 146 -11.99 9.20 6.32
C ASP A 146 -11.50 8.43 5.07
N LEU A 147 -10.23 8.61 4.68
CA LEU A 147 -9.59 7.98 3.53
C LEU A 147 -8.28 7.28 3.94
N ALA A 148 -8.01 6.07 3.45
CA ALA A 148 -6.72 5.42 3.59
C ALA A 148 -6.16 5.00 2.23
N LEU A 149 -4.93 5.44 1.95
CA LEU A 149 -4.28 5.27 0.64
C LEU A 149 -3.22 4.18 0.69
N TYR A 150 -3.24 3.32 -0.32
CA TYR A 150 -2.29 2.21 -0.47
C TYR A 150 -1.83 2.10 -1.93
N GLY A 151 -0.57 1.73 -2.13
CA GLY A 151 -0.03 1.50 -3.47
C GLY A 151 -0.55 0.21 -4.09
N GLN A 152 -0.85 0.25 -5.39
CA GLN A 152 -1.27 -0.93 -6.17
C GLN A 152 -0.14 -1.94 -6.38
N LYS A 153 1.11 -1.58 -6.08
CA LYS A 153 2.27 -2.47 -6.14
C LYS A 153 2.02 -3.74 -5.32
N ASP A 154 1.47 -3.59 -4.13
CA ASP A 154 1.15 -4.69 -3.22
C ASP A 154 -0.33 -5.08 -3.40
N ALA A 155 -0.64 -5.60 -4.60
CA ALA A 155 -2.02 -5.80 -5.05
C ALA A 155 -2.84 -6.74 -4.16
N GLN A 156 -2.24 -7.83 -3.66
CA GLN A 156 -2.91 -8.77 -2.75
C GLN A 156 -3.18 -8.12 -1.39
N GLN A 157 -2.24 -7.33 -0.86
CA GLN A 157 -2.43 -6.55 0.36
C GLN A 157 -3.63 -5.59 0.20
N LEU A 158 -3.68 -4.82 -0.88
CA LEU A 158 -4.80 -3.90 -1.14
C LEU A 158 -6.14 -4.65 -1.24
N ALA A 159 -6.18 -5.79 -1.91
CA ALA A 159 -7.39 -6.61 -2.02
C ALA A 159 -7.87 -7.13 -0.64
N LEU A 160 -6.94 -7.58 0.19
CA LEU A 160 -7.20 -8.05 1.55
C LEU A 160 -7.69 -6.92 2.47
N ILE A 161 -7.06 -5.74 2.42
CA ILE A 161 -7.48 -4.57 3.21
C ILE A 161 -8.90 -4.15 2.83
N ARG A 162 -9.20 -4.06 1.52
CA ARG A 162 -10.56 -3.77 1.04
C ARG A 162 -11.57 -4.81 1.50
N ARG A 163 -11.18 -6.09 1.53
CA ARG A 163 -12.04 -7.17 2.03
C ARG A 163 -12.29 -7.01 3.53
N MET A 164 -11.25 -6.80 4.32
CA MET A 164 -11.35 -6.58 5.77
C MET A 164 -12.25 -5.39 6.11
N VAL A 165 -12.04 -4.26 5.45
CA VAL A 165 -12.82 -3.02 5.69
C VAL A 165 -14.31 -3.25 5.42
N ARG A 166 -14.64 -3.93 4.33
CA ARG A 166 -16.02 -4.29 4.01
C ARG A 166 -16.61 -5.28 5.01
N ASP A 167 -15.92 -6.39 5.27
CA ASP A 167 -16.47 -7.49 6.07
C ASP A 167 -16.64 -7.12 7.54
N LEU A 168 -15.79 -6.21 8.05
CA LEU A 168 -15.80 -5.75 9.44
C LEU A 168 -16.43 -4.35 9.60
N ASN A 169 -17.08 -3.83 8.56
CA ASN A 169 -17.83 -2.56 8.58
C ASN A 169 -17.01 -1.34 9.02
N PHE A 170 -15.76 -1.24 8.59
CA PHE A 170 -14.95 -0.07 8.85
C PHE A 170 -15.47 1.15 8.07
N GLY A 171 -15.63 2.28 8.75
CA GLY A 171 -16.08 3.55 8.15
C GLY A 171 -14.98 4.34 7.43
N VAL A 172 -14.08 3.66 6.70
CA VAL A 172 -12.98 4.29 5.93
C VAL A 172 -13.05 3.90 4.46
N GLU A 173 -12.78 4.86 3.57
CA GLU A 173 -12.64 4.58 2.15
C GLU A 173 -11.20 4.16 1.79
N ILE A 174 -11.04 3.06 1.05
CA ILE A 174 -9.73 2.51 0.68
C ILE A 174 -9.36 2.84 -0.77
N ILE A 175 -8.43 3.79 -0.92
CA ILE A 175 -7.99 4.31 -2.21
C ILE A 175 -6.72 3.58 -2.65
N GLY A 176 -6.75 3.03 -3.87
CA GLY A 176 -5.58 2.43 -4.50
C GLY A 176 -4.88 3.43 -5.41
N VAL A 177 -3.59 3.61 -5.24
CA VAL A 177 -2.77 4.53 -6.07
C VAL A 177 -1.86 3.73 -7.01
N PRO A 178 -1.78 4.08 -8.30
CA PRO A 178 -0.94 3.37 -9.27
C PRO A 178 0.51 3.17 -8.82
N THR A 179 1.07 2.02 -9.20
CA THR A 179 2.47 1.69 -8.92
C THR A 179 3.40 2.70 -9.58
N VAL A 180 4.17 3.42 -8.77
CA VAL A 180 5.24 4.29 -9.28
C VAL A 180 6.45 3.45 -9.65
N ARG A 181 7.08 3.82 -10.76
CA ARG A 181 8.21 3.09 -11.35
C ARG A 181 9.38 4.05 -11.57
N GLU A 182 10.58 3.48 -11.58
CA GLU A 182 11.78 4.11 -12.12
C GLU A 182 11.61 4.30 -13.64
N GLU A 183 12.46 5.14 -14.25
CA GLU A 183 12.40 5.45 -15.68
C GLU A 183 12.52 4.19 -16.56
N ASP A 184 13.25 3.18 -16.09
CA ASP A 184 13.43 1.90 -16.79
C ASP A 184 12.32 0.88 -16.50
N GLY A 185 11.28 1.29 -15.79
CA GLY A 185 10.07 0.49 -15.54
C GLY A 185 10.11 -0.36 -14.26
N LEU A 186 11.22 -0.40 -13.51
CA LEU A 186 11.27 -1.10 -12.23
C LEU A 186 10.31 -0.46 -11.23
N ALA A 187 9.48 -1.26 -10.55
CA ALA A 187 8.62 -0.72 -9.50
C ALA A 187 9.47 -0.21 -8.32
N LEU A 188 9.17 1.00 -7.84
CA LEU A 188 9.86 1.56 -6.68
C LEU A 188 9.56 0.74 -5.43
N SER A 189 10.61 0.41 -4.68
CA SER A 189 10.54 -0.34 -3.44
C SER A 189 11.73 -0.01 -2.56
N SER A 190 11.53 0.12 -1.25
CA SER A 190 12.64 0.26 -0.29
C SER A 190 13.61 -0.92 -0.36
N ARG A 191 13.13 -2.12 -0.77
CA ARG A 191 13.96 -3.32 -0.96
C ARG A 191 14.85 -3.30 -2.20
N ASN A 192 14.65 -2.38 -3.15
CA ASN A 192 15.56 -2.25 -4.32
C ASN A 192 16.99 -1.92 -3.87
N ARG A 193 17.17 -1.33 -2.68
CA ARG A 193 18.48 -1.02 -2.09
C ARG A 193 19.35 -2.24 -1.77
N TYR A 194 18.75 -3.43 -1.71
CA TYR A 194 19.47 -4.67 -1.47
C TYR A 194 20.10 -5.25 -2.75
N LEU A 195 19.69 -4.76 -3.92
CA LEU A 195 20.17 -5.26 -5.20
C LEU A 195 21.55 -4.67 -5.52
N SER A 196 22.51 -5.54 -5.82
CA SER A 196 23.74 -5.15 -6.50
C SER A 196 23.45 -4.67 -7.92
N ALA A 197 24.40 -3.98 -8.56
CA ALA A 197 24.22 -3.49 -9.92
C ALA A 197 23.85 -4.60 -10.96
N PRO A 198 24.44 -5.82 -10.91
CA PRO A 198 23.99 -6.93 -11.77
C PRO A 198 22.57 -7.40 -11.45
N GLU A 199 22.24 -7.60 -10.17
CA GLU A 199 20.90 -8.04 -9.76
C GLU A 199 19.82 -7.02 -10.15
N ARG A 200 20.14 -5.72 -10.05
CA ARG A 200 19.25 -4.63 -10.44
C ARG A 200 18.94 -4.64 -11.94
N ARG A 201 19.89 -5.04 -12.80
CA ARG A 201 19.61 -5.22 -14.23
C ARG A 201 18.71 -6.44 -14.46
N THR A 202 18.97 -7.54 -13.76
CA THR A 202 18.13 -8.75 -13.84
C THR A 202 16.70 -8.48 -13.38
N ALA A 203 16.51 -7.66 -12.34
CA ALA A 203 15.19 -7.31 -11.81
C ALA A 203 14.23 -6.67 -12.84
N LEU A 204 14.77 -6.03 -13.89
CA LEU A 204 13.96 -5.43 -14.95
C LEU A 204 13.13 -6.46 -15.73
N ALA A 205 13.61 -7.70 -15.83
CA ALA A 205 12.90 -8.79 -16.49
C ALA A 205 11.50 -9.00 -15.90
N LEU A 206 11.30 -8.75 -14.60
CA LEU A 206 9.98 -8.86 -13.96
C LEU A 206 8.99 -7.84 -14.52
N SER A 207 9.39 -6.56 -14.59
CA SER A 207 8.53 -5.50 -15.12
C SER A 207 8.25 -5.70 -16.61
N GLN A 208 9.27 -6.09 -17.38
CA GLN A 208 9.16 -6.38 -18.81
C GLN A 208 8.20 -7.55 -19.08
N ALA A 209 8.29 -8.62 -18.30
CA ALA A 209 7.39 -9.77 -18.43
C ALA A 209 5.93 -9.39 -18.12
N LEU A 210 5.68 -8.56 -17.10
CA LEU A 210 4.34 -8.07 -16.78
C LEU A 210 3.77 -7.18 -17.90
N PHE A 211 4.57 -6.29 -18.50
CA PHE A 211 4.13 -5.48 -19.63
C PHE A 211 3.87 -6.31 -20.88
N ALA A 212 4.74 -7.27 -21.20
CA ALA A 212 4.49 -8.20 -22.31
C ALA A 212 3.20 -9.03 -22.10
N GLY A 213 2.92 -9.42 -20.85
CA GLY A 213 1.66 -10.07 -20.48
C GLY A 213 0.44 -9.17 -20.68
N LEU A 214 0.55 -7.88 -20.32
CA LEU A 214 -0.50 -6.89 -20.54
C LEU A 214 -0.79 -6.69 -22.03
N ASP A 215 0.26 -6.50 -22.85
CA ASP A 215 0.13 -6.32 -24.29
C ASP A 215 -0.55 -7.53 -24.95
N ARG A 216 -0.13 -8.74 -24.56
CA ARG A 216 -0.74 -9.98 -25.06
C ARG A 216 -2.20 -10.10 -24.64
N HIS A 217 -2.53 -9.75 -23.40
CA HIS A 217 -3.91 -9.78 -22.91
C HIS A 217 -4.80 -8.78 -23.68
N ALA A 218 -4.32 -7.55 -23.88
CA ALA A 218 -5.04 -6.54 -24.66
C ALA A 218 -5.27 -6.99 -26.11
N ALA A 219 -4.27 -7.60 -26.75
CA ALA A 219 -4.42 -8.16 -28.08
C ALA A 219 -5.45 -9.29 -28.12
N GLN A 220 -5.49 -10.16 -27.11
CA GLN A 220 -6.48 -11.23 -26.98
C GLN A 220 -7.89 -10.67 -26.78
N GLU A 221 -8.07 -9.67 -25.92
CA GLU A 221 -9.37 -9.01 -25.71
C GLU A 221 -9.88 -8.37 -27.01
N ALA A 222 -9.01 -7.71 -27.77
CA ALA A 222 -9.36 -7.15 -29.07
C ALA A 222 -9.80 -8.22 -30.08
N LEU A 223 -9.13 -9.38 -30.11
CA LEU A 223 -9.52 -10.52 -30.95
C LEU A 223 -10.88 -11.10 -30.52
N CYS A 224 -11.10 -11.28 -29.22
CA CYS A 224 -12.37 -11.74 -28.66
C CYS A 224 -13.52 -10.79 -28.98
N ALA A 225 -13.30 -9.48 -28.85
CA ALA A 225 -14.28 -8.45 -29.19
C ALA A 225 -14.67 -8.53 -30.67
N ARG A 226 -13.67 -8.58 -31.57
CA ARG A 226 -13.91 -8.74 -33.02
C ARG A 226 -14.67 -10.03 -33.35
N ALA A 227 -14.34 -11.15 -32.72
CA ALA A 227 -15.01 -12.43 -32.95
C ALA A 227 -16.50 -12.39 -32.56
N ARG A 228 -16.88 -11.58 -31.54
CA ARG A 228 -18.28 -11.38 -31.14
C ARG A 228 -19.07 -10.50 -32.10
N GLU A 229 -18.40 -9.59 -32.81
CA GLU A 229 -19.01 -8.69 -33.79
C GLU A 229 -19.20 -9.33 -35.17
N VAL A 230 -18.48 -10.42 -35.48
CA VAL A 230 -18.71 -11.19 -36.70
C VAL A 230 -20.08 -11.87 -36.58
N PRO A 231 -21.06 -11.56 -37.45
CA PRO A 231 -22.33 -12.25 -37.45
C PRO A 231 -22.06 -13.75 -37.62
N ALA A 232 -22.62 -14.59 -36.74
CA ALA A 232 -22.69 -16.01 -37.02
C ALA A 232 -23.50 -16.16 -38.32
N THR A 233 -22.83 -16.31 -39.45
CA THR A 233 -23.51 -16.63 -40.70
C THR A 233 -24.24 -17.95 -40.48
N GLN A 234 -25.56 -17.90 -40.30
CA GLN A 234 -26.44 -19.07 -40.37
C GLN A 234 -26.15 -19.88 -41.65
N ALA A 235 -25.68 -19.23 -42.71
CA ALA A 235 -25.21 -19.85 -43.94
C ALA A 235 -24.11 -20.92 -43.77
N ARG A 236 -23.34 -20.93 -42.66
CA ARG A 236 -22.33 -21.98 -42.40
C ARG A 236 -22.84 -23.12 -41.53
N ALA A 237 -23.91 -22.90 -40.77
CA ALA A 237 -24.61 -23.93 -40.01
C ALA A 237 -25.67 -24.65 -40.85
N GLU A 238 -26.23 -23.99 -41.87
CA GLU A 238 -27.19 -24.57 -42.82
C GLU A 238 -26.52 -25.33 -43.99
N ALA A 239 -25.19 -25.24 -44.12
CA ALA A 239 -24.41 -25.89 -45.17
C ALA A 239 -23.69 -27.19 -44.71
N LEU A 240 -23.94 -27.64 -43.47
CA LEU A 240 -23.46 -28.91 -42.90
C LEU A 240 -24.66 -29.81 -42.58
#